data_AF-A0A8B8U8A0-F1
#
_entry.id   AF-A0A8B8U8A0-F1
#
_cell.length_a   1.000
_cell.length_b   1.000
_cell.length_c   1.000
_cell.angle_alpha   90.00
_cell.angle_beta   90.00
_cell.angle_gamma   90.00
#
_symmetry.space_group_name_H-M   'P 1'
#
loop_
_entity.id
_entity.type
_entity.pdbx_description
1 polymer ?
#
loop_
_entity_poly.entity_id
_entity_poly.type
_entity_poly.pdbx_seq_one_letter_code
_entity_poly.pdbx_strand_id
1 'polypeptide(L)'
;MVFLTAQLWLRSRLTDRYWRVQEVLKHAQHFRGRKNRCYRLAVRAVTKAFVKCTRARRLKKRNMRTLWINRITAASQEHGLKYPAFIANLIKCRVELNRKVLADLAIYEPKTFKSLASLAKRRRQEGFAAALGDGKEPEGIFSRVAHHH
;
A
#
# COMPACT_ATOMS: atom_id res chain seq x y z
N MET A 1 -27.84 -42.67 -31.79
CA MET A 1 -26.52 -43.06 -31.26
C MET A 1 -26.54 -44.56 -31.04
N VAL A 2 -25.91 -45.33 -31.93
CA VAL A 2 -25.89 -46.79 -31.85
C VAL A 2 -24.74 -47.19 -30.93
N PHE A 3 -25.05 -47.73 -29.76
CA PHE A 3 -24.06 -48.32 -28.86
C PHE A 3 -23.98 -49.81 -29.19
N LEU A 4 -22.89 -50.24 -29.83
CA LEU A 4 -22.75 -51.60 -30.38
C LEU A 4 -22.24 -52.65 -29.36
N THR A 5 -21.88 -52.27 -28.12
CA THR A 5 -21.43 -53.19 -27.07
C THR A 5 -21.89 -52.78 -25.67
N ALA A 6 -22.24 -53.75 -24.81
CA ALA A 6 -22.67 -53.54 -23.41
C ALA A 6 -21.61 -52.82 -22.55
N GLN A 7 -20.34 -52.98 -22.90
CA GLN A 7 -19.19 -52.35 -22.24
C GLN A 7 -19.18 -50.81 -22.41
N LEU A 8 -19.76 -50.29 -23.49
CA LEU A 8 -19.94 -48.85 -23.70
C LEU A 8 -21.13 -48.27 -22.92
N TRP A 9 -22.11 -49.10 -22.55
CA TRP A 9 -23.29 -48.72 -21.77
C TRP A 9 -22.98 -48.55 -20.28
N LEU A 10 -22.07 -49.36 -19.74
CA LEU A 10 -21.62 -49.28 -18.34
C LEU A 10 -20.63 -48.13 -18.05
N ARG A 11 -20.13 -47.43 -19.07
CA ARG A 11 -19.14 -46.35 -18.93
C ARG A 11 -19.82 -45.02 -18.64
N SER A 12 -20.15 -44.75 -17.39
CA SER A 12 -20.68 -43.44 -16.96
C SER A 12 -19.65 -42.32 -17.22
N ARG A 13 -20.10 -41.23 -17.87
CA ARG A 13 -19.23 -40.19 -18.49
C ARG A 13 -18.95 -38.95 -17.62
N LEU A 14 -19.18 -39.00 -16.30
CA LEU A 14 -19.08 -37.93 -15.25
C LEU A 14 -20.45 -37.40 -14.78
N THR A 15 -20.79 -37.65 -13.51
CA THR A 15 -21.99 -37.14 -12.81
C THR A 15 -21.81 -35.74 -12.21
N ASP A 16 -20.57 -35.35 -11.87
CA ASP A 16 -20.31 -34.17 -11.02
C ASP A 16 -20.08 -32.87 -11.79
N ARG A 17 -20.29 -32.88 -13.11
CA ARG A 17 -19.97 -31.73 -13.99
C ARG A 17 -20.70 -30.46 -13.57
N TYR A 18 -21.96 -30.59 -13.17
CA TYR A 18 -22.80 -29.45 -12.79
C TYR A 18 -22.18 -28.65 -11.63
N TRP A 19 -21.78 -29.34 -10.56
CA TRP A 19 -21.19 -28.72 -9.37
C TRP A 19 -19.87 -28.00 -9.67
N ARG A 20 -19.01 -28.59 -10.51
CA ARG A 20 -17.75 -27.95 -10.96
C ARG A 20 -17.99 -26.68 -11.77
N VAL A 21 -19.02 -26.67 -12.63
CA VAL A 21 -19.41 -25.48 -13.39
C VAL A 21 -19.97 -24.40 -12.46
N GLN A 22 -20.80 -24.80 -11.50
CA GLN A 22 -21.43 -23.90 -10.56
C GLN A 22 -20.42 -23.23 -9.62
N GLU A 23 -19.37 -23.94 -9.21
CA GLU A 23 -18.26 -23.39 -8.43
C GLU A 23 -17.58 -22.21 -9.14
N VAL A 24 -17.26 -22.37 -10.44
CA VAL A 24 -16.66 -21.29 -11.24
C VAL A 24 -17.65 -20.15 -11.46
N LEU A 25 -18.91 -20.46 -11.76
CA LEU A 25 -19.93 -19.44 -12.00
C LEU A 25 -20.26 -18.63 -10.74
N LYS A 26 -20.13 -19.21 -9.54
CA LYS A 26 -20.27 -18.50 -8.26
C LYS A 26 -19.37 -17.27 -8.18
N HIS A 27 -18.12 -17.38 -8.67
CA HIS A 27 -17.19 -16.24 -8.72
C HIS A 27 -17.48 -15.26 -9.86
N ALA A 28 -18.21 -15.67 -10.89
CA ALA A 28 -18.47 -14.89 -12.10
C ALA A 28 -19.84 -14.17 -12.09
N GLN A 29 -20.70 -14.37 -11.08
CA GLN A 29 -22.09 -13.86 -11.06
C GLN A 29 -22.19 -12.35 -11.33
N HIS A 30 -21.28 -11.56 -10.77
CA HIS A 30 -21.25 -10.10 -10.90
C HIS A 30 -20.61 -9.60 -12.21
N PHE A 31 -20.14 -10.50 -13.09
CA PHE A 31 -19.57 -10.10 -14.37
C PHE A 31 -20.65 -9.65 -15.37
N ARG A 32 -20.30 -8.71 -16.23
CA ARG A 32 -21.20 -8.19 -17.27
C ARG A 32 -21.22 -9.09 -18.51
N GLY A 33 -22.40 -9.17 -19.16
CA GLY A 33 -22.61 -9.90 -20.41
C GLY A 33 -22.50 -11.42 -20.24
N ARG A 34 -22.16 -12.16 -21.31
CA ARG A 34 -22.15 -13.64 -21.29
C ARG A 34 -21.12 -14.29 -20.36
N LYS A 35 -20.21 -13.50 -19.76
CA LYS A 35 -19.14 -13.98 -18.86
C LYS A 35 -19.66 -14.46 -17.51
N ASN A 36 -20.88 -14.07 -17.11
CA ASN A 36 -21.51 -14.55 -15.88
C ASN A 36 -22.36 -15.83 -16.06
N ARG A 37 -22.64 -16.24 -17.31
CA ARG A 37 -23.50 -17.39 -17.63
C ARG A 37 -22.77 -18.50 -18.36
N CYS A 38 -21.94 -18.16 -19.36
CA CYS A 38 -21.26 -19.16 -20.19
C CYS A 38 -19.95 -19.63 -19.54
N TYR A 39 -19.90 -20.89 -19.09
CA TYR A 39 -18.74 -21.49 -18.40
C TYR A 39 -17.39 -21.22 -19.09
N ARG A 40 -17.29 -21.44 -20.41
CA ARG A 40 -16.05 -21.24 -21.18
C ARG A 40 -15.52 -19.80 -21.09
N LEU A 41 -16.41 -18.82 -21.07
CA LEU A 41 -16.05 -17.41 -20.94
C LEU A 41 -15.77 -17.03 -19.47
N ALA A 42 -16.55 -17.60 -18.55
CA ALA A 42 -16.40 -17.41 -17.12
C ALA A 42 -15.02 -17.87 -16.64
N VAL A 43 -14.59 -19.08 -17.00
CA VAL A 43 -13.26 -19.62 -16.63
C VAL A 43 -12.14 -18.64 -16.99
N ARG A 44 -12.11 -18.18 -18.25
CA ARG A 44 -11.09 -17.21 -18.71
C ARG A 44 -11.13 -15.91 -17.92
N ALA A 45 -12.33 -15.39 -17.63
CA ALA A 45 -12.51 -14.15 -16.89
C ALA A 45 -12.12 -14.28 -15.41
N VAL A 46 -12.53 -15.36 -14.75
CA VAL A 46 -12.23 -15.66 -13.35
C VAL A 46 -10.72 -15.85 -13.15
N THR A 47 -10.06 -16.62 -14.01
CA THR A 47 -8.60 -16.79 -13.95
C THR A 47 -7.88 -15.44 -14.07
N LYS A 48 -8.29 -14.59 -15.03
CA LYS A 48 -7.72 -13.24 -15.17
C LYS A 48 -7.98 -12.36 -13.94
N ALA A 49 -9.17 -12.47 -13.35
CA ALA A 49 -9.53 -11.73 -12.14
C ALA A 49 -8.67 -12.16 -10.94
N PHE A 50 -8.42 -13.46 -10.76
CA PHE A 50 -7.59 -13.97 -9.67
C PHE A 50 -6.12 -13.56 -9.81
N VAL A 51 -5.55 -13.64 -11.02
CA VAL A 51 -4.18 -13.13 -11.28
C VAL A 51 -4.10 -11.63 -10.98
N LYS A 52 -5.09 -10.84 -11.42
CA LYS A 52 -5.16 -9.41 -11.12
C LYS A 52 -5.29 -9.14 -9.62
N CYS A 53 -6.13 -9.87 -8.91
CA CYS A 53 -6.32 -9.71 -7.46
C CYS A 53 -5.00 -9.91 -6.71
N THR A 54 -4.28 -10.99 -7.01
CA THR A 54 -2.98 -11.28 -6.38
C THR A 54 -1.95 -10.19 -6.67
N ARG A 55 -1.86 -9.71 -7.93
CA ARG A 55 -0.98 -8.59 -8.29
C ARG A 55 -1.39 -7.27 -7.61
N ALA A 56 -2.70 -7.01 -7.55
CA ALA A 56 -3.27 -5.79 -6.99
C ALA A 56 -2.99 -5.64 -5.48
N ARG A 57 -2.85 -6.74 -4.72
CA ARG A 57 -2.44 -6.67 -3.30
C ARG A 57 -1.09 -5.96 -3.12
N ARG A 58 -0.13 -6.21 -4.02
CA ARG A 58 1.20 -5.55 -4.01
C ARG A 58 1.07 -4.09 -4.47
N LEU A 59 0.26 -3.81 -5.49
CA LEU A 59 0.02 -2.45 -5.99
C LEU A 59 -0.70 -1.57 -4.96
N LYS A 60 -1.69 -2.11 -4.23
CA LYS A 60 -2.40 -1.39 -3.16
C LYS A 60 -1.42 -0.82 -2.13
N LYS A 61 -0.44 -1.62 -1.69
CA LYS A 61 0.59 -1.16 -0.74
C LYS A 61 1.41 0.01 -1.29
N ARG A 62 1.78 -0.03 -2.58
CA ARG A 62 2.50 1.06 -3.26
C ARG A 62 1.64 2.31 -3.38
N ASN A 63 0.41 2.18 -3.87
CA ASN A 63 -0.51 3.30 -4.05
C ASN A 63 -0.84 3.99 -2.73
N MET A 64 -1.06 3.21 -1.65
CA MET A 64 -1.28 3.78 -0.31
C MET A 64 -0.07 4.57 0.18
N ARG A 65 1.15 4.04 -0.03
CA ARG A 65 2.38 4.77 0.32
C ARG A 65 2.51 6.07 -0.47
N THR A 66 2.25 6.05 -1.77
CA THR A 66 2.27 7.27 -2.61
C THR A 66 1.23 8.28 -2.14
N LEU A 67 0.01 7.83 -1.83
CA LEU A 67 -1.04 8.70 -1.30
C LEU A 67 -0.62 9.38 0.00
N TRP A 68 -0.06 8.63 0.96
CA TRP A 68 0.43 9.21 2.22
C TRP A 68 1.57 10.20 1.99
N ILE A 69 2.49 9.92 1.07
CA ILE A 69 3.57 10.86 0.71
C ILE A 69 2.98 12.15 0.15
N ASN A 70 2.00 12.07 -0.75
CA ASN A 70 1.37 13.25 -1.34
C ASN A 70 0.65 14.08 -0.26
N ARG A 71 -0.08 13.44 0.65
CA ARG A 71 -0.74 14.10 1.78
C ARG A 71 0.25 14.81 2.71
N ILE A 72 1.32 14.13 3.11
CA ILE A 72 2.37 14.73 3.94
C ILE A 72 3.08 15.86 3.21
N THR A 73 3.28 15.73 1.89
CA THR A 73 3.88 16.78 1.06
C THR A 73 3.04 18.04 1.09
N ALA A 74 1.72 17.93 0.88
CA ALA A 74 0.80 19.06 0.95
C ALA A 74 0.83 19.72 2.34
N ALA A 75 0.66 18.95 3.42
CA ALA A 75 0.68 19.49 4.77
C ALA A 75 2.05 20.12 5.15
N SER A 76 3.16 19.55 4.67
CA SER A 76 4.49 20.13 4.87
C SER A 76 4.62 21.48 4.14
N GLN A 77 4.04 21.60 2.94
CA GLN A 77 4.06 22.83 2.15
C GLN A 77 3.27 23.95 2.81
N GLU A 78 2.13 23.65 3.43
CA GLU A 78 1.36 24.61 4.25
C GLU A 78 2.21 25.20 5.39
N HIS A 79 3.19 24.44 5.88
CA HIS A 79 4.16 24.89 6.87
C HIS A 79 5.49 25.36 6.26
N GLY A 80 5.60 25.54 4.95
CA GLY A 80 6.81 26.03 4.27
C GLY A 80 7.99 25.03 4.25
N LEU A 81 7.71 23.73 4.28
CA LEU A 81 8.70 22.65 4.22
C LEU A 81 8.47 21.75 3.01
N LYS A 82 9.55 21.20 2.46
CA LYS A 82 9.48 20.12 1.46
C LYS A 82 9.50 18.76 2.17
N TYR A 83 8.76 17.79 1.63
CA TYR A 83 8.68 16.42 2.19
C TYR A 83 10.04 15.75 2.47
N PRO A 84 11.05 15.78 1.57
CA PRO A 84 12.33 15.14 1.85
C PRO A 84 13.03 15.74 3.06
N ALA A 85 12.98 17.06 3.21
CA ALA A 85 13.55 17.75 4.36
C ALA A 85 12.77 17.43 5.64
N PHE A 86 11.44 17.37 5.58
CA PHE A 86 10.62 17.01 6.75
C PHE A 86 10.98 15.61 7.28
N ILE A 87 10.95 14.59 6.41
CA ILE A 87 11.24 13.20 6.81
C ILE A 87 12.69 13.01 7.26
N ALA A 88 13.66 13.59 6.55
CA ALA A 88 15.07 13.44 6.92
C ALA A 88 15.36 14.01 8.32
N ASN A 89 14.76 15.16 8.66
CA ASN A 89 14.96 15.77 9.97
C ASN A 89 14.24 15.03 11.09
N LEU A 90 13.05 14.45 10.84
CA LEU A 90 12.38 13.59 11.83
C LEU A 90 13.22 12.33 12.16
N ILE A 91 13.82 11.70 11.15
CA ILE A 91 14.71 10.55 11.35
C ILE A 91 15.95 10.95 12.16
N LYS A 92 16.55 12.12 11.89
CA LYS A 92 17.69 12.64 12.65
C LYS A 92 17.35 12.90 14.13
N CYS A 93 16.10 13.23 14.44
CA CYS A 93 15.60 13.37 15.81
C CYS A 93 15.12 12.06 16.43
N ARG A 94 15.35 10.91 15.78
CA ARG A 94 14.86 9.57 16.20
C ARG A 94 13.34 9.49 16.42
N VAL A 95 12.58 10.28 15.68
CA VAL A 95 11.11 10.20 15.67
C VAL A 95 10.69 9.14 14.65
N GLU A 96 10.50 7.91 15.11
CA GLU A 96 10.15 6.75 14.27
C GLU A 96 8.65 6.67 13.94
N LEU A 97 8.11 7.72 13.31
CA LEU A 97 6.72 7.75 12.88
C LEU A 97 6.53 7.24 11.45
N ASN A 98 5.62 6.29 11.29
CA ASN A 98 5.22 5.77 9.99
C ASN A 98 4.41 6.80 9.19
N ARG A 99 4.52 6.73 7.85
CA ARG A 99 3.84 7.64 6.91
C ARG A 99 2.32 7.59 7.01
N LYS A 100 1.74 6.46 7.39
CA LYS A 100 0.31 6.34 7.67
C LYS A 100 -0.08 7.28 8.81
N VAL A 101 0.58 7.15 9.96
CA VAL A 101 0.32 7.95 11.16
C VAL A 101 0.58 9.44 10.89
N LEU A 102 1.67 9.78 10.21
CA LEU A 102 1.95 11.16 9.83
C LEU A 102 0.86 11.78 8.93
N ALA A 103 0.33 11.00 7.98
CA ALA A 103 -0.77 11.46 7.13
C ALA A 103 -2.08 11.58 7.90
N ASP A 104 -2.34 10.70 8.87
CA ASP A 104 -3.54 10.77 9.73
C ASP A 104 -3.45 11.98 10.67
N LEU A 105 -2.30 12.23 11.29
CA LEU A 105 -2.05 13.43 12.11
C LEU A 105 -2.19 14.73 11.31
N ALA A 106 -1.72 14.74 10.06
CA ALA A 106 -1.88 15.91 9.19
C ALA A 106 -3.36 16.27 8.93
N ILE A 107 -4.26 15.28 8.94
CA ILE A 107 -5.69 15.49 8.67
C ILE A 107 -6.44 15.80 9.96
N TYR A 108 -6.28 14.98 11.00
CA TYR A 108 -7.11 15.05 12.21
C TYR A 108 -6.49 15.92 13.31
N GLU A 109 -5.16 16.08 13.33
CA GLU A 109 -4.43 16.74 14.42
C GLU A 109 -3.44 17.80 13.89
N PRO A 110 -3.94 18.90 13.31
CA PRO A 110 -3.10 19.89 12.64
C PRO A 110 -2.12 20.58 13.60
N LYS A 111 -2.49 20.73 14.88
CA LYS A 111 -1.61 21.30 15.92
C LYS A 111 -0.38 20.42 16.15
N THR A 112 -0.59 19.11 16.26
CA THR A 112 0.48 18.11 16.44
C THR A 112 1.39 18.07 15.21
N PHE A 113 0.82 18.09 14.01
CA PHE A 113 1.61 18.14 12.77
C PHE A 113 2.44 19.43 12.66
N LYS A 114 1.88 20.58 13.04
CA LYS A 114 2.60 21.86 13.11
C LYS A 114 3.81 21.79 14.06
N SER A 115 3.64 21.19 15.24
CA SER A 115 4.74 20.98 16.20
C SER A 115 5.86 20.09 15.64
N LEU A 116 5.51 19.02 14.93
CA LEU A 116 6.48 18.18 14.22
C LEU A 116 7.18 18.95 13.10
N ALA A 117 6.46 19.81 12.37
CA ALA A 117 7.03 20.65 11.34
C ALA A 117 8.03 21.67 11.91
N SER A 118 7.70 22.31 13.05
CA SER A 118 8.63 23.22 13.74
C SER A 118 9.87 22.49 14.26
N LEU A 119 9.71 21.28 14.82
CA LEU A 119 10.83 20.45 15.25
C LEU A 119 11.76 20.13 14.06
N ALA A 120 11.18 19.71 12.93
CA ALA A 120 11.93 19.43 11.72
C ALA A 120 12.66 20.67 11.17
N LYS A 121 12.05 21.86 11.22
CA LYS A 121 12.73 23.13 10.87
C LYS A 121 13.90 23.42 11.79
N ARG A 122 13.70 23.27 13.10
CA ARG A 122 14.74 23.54 14.10
C ARG A 122 15.94 22.63 13.90
N ARG A 123 15.71 21.32 13.76
CA ARG A 123 16.78 20.35 13.50
C ARG A 123 17.54 20.63 12.19
N ARG A 124 16.83 21.14 11.17
CA ARG A 124 17.42 21.53 9.90
C ARG A 124 18.37 22.72 10.07
N GLN A 125 17.95 23.75 10.82
CA GLN A 125 18.78 24.93 11.10
C GLN A 125 20.04 24.55 11.89
N GLU A 126 19.90 23.71 12.91
CA GLU A 126 21.05 23.20 13.68
C GLU A 126 22.03 22.42 12.79
N GLY A 127 21.50 21.64 11.82
CA GLY A 127 22.34 20.96 10.84
C GLY A 127 23.09 21.90 9.90
N PHE A 128 22.51 23.06 9.56
CA PHE A 128 23.20 24.08 8.75
C PHE A 128 24.25 24.82 9.57
N ALA A 129 23.95 25.20 10.81
CA ALA A 129 24.91 25.86 11.70
C ALA A 129 26.14 24.96 11.94
N ALA A 130 25.92 23.68 12.28
CA ALA A 130 26.99 22.73 12.48
C ALA A 130 27.85 22.48 11.22
N ALA A 131 27.25 22.61 10.02
CA ALA A 131 27.99 22.44 8.76
C ALA A 131 28.79 23.70 8.34
N LEU A 132 28.41 24.87 8.84
CA LEU A 132 29.13 26.12 8.61
C LEU A 132 30.28 26.32 9.60
N GLY A 133 30.19 25.73 10.79
CA GLY A 133 31.23 25.82 11.82
C GLY A 133 32.40 24.86 11.61
N ASP A 134 33.53 25.15 12.26
CA ASP A 134 34.76 24.35 12.19
C ASP A 134 34.74 23.08 13.07
N GLY A 135 33.57 22.66 13.56
CA GLY A 135 33.42 21.51 14.47
C GLY A 135 33.85 21.76 15.92
N LYS A 136 34.30 22.97 16.25
CA LYS A 136 34.63 23.38 17.64
C LYS A 136 33.39 23.71 18.47
N GLU A 137 32.30 24.10 17.81
CA GLU A 137 31.04 24.44 18.46
C GLU A 137 30.34 23.18 18.99
N PRO A 138 29.65 23.26 20.14
CA PRO A 138 28.93 22.13 20.69
C PRO A 138 27.75 21.72 19.79
N GLU A 139 27.38 20.45 19.84
CA GLU A 139 26.20 19.96 19.14
C GLU A 139 24.91 20.67 19.59
N GLY A 140 24.03 20.93 18.63
CA GLY A 140 22.69 21.45 18.87
C GLY A 140 21.86 20.57 19.81
N ILE A 141 20.89 21.19 20.49
CA ILE A 141 20.09 20.51 21.52
C ILE A 141 19.32 19.32 20.93
N PHE A 142 18.70 19.49 19.75
CA PHE A 142 17.94 18.43 19.09
C PHE A 142 18.80 17.52 18.19
N SER A 143 20.11 17.80 18.06
CA SER A 143 21.04 16.89 17.39
C SER A 143 21.64 15.84 18.31
N ARG A 144 21.57 16.03 19.62
CA ARG A 144 22.07 15.04 20.60
C ARG A 144 21.27 13.76 20.51
N VAL A 145 21.99 12.65 20.59
CA VAL A 145 21.45 11.31 20.37
C VAL A 145 21.57 10.47 21.64
N ALA A 146 20.46 9.88 22.10
CA ALA A 146 20.49 8.95 23.23
C ALA A 146 21.10 7.61 22.79
N HIS A 147 22.16 7.13 23.45
CA HIS A 147 22.74 5.83 23.11
C HIS A 147 22.08 4.72 23.94
N HIS A 148 21.72 3.62 23.28
CA HIS A 148 21.24 2.40 23.93
C HIS A 148 22.38 1.38 23.89
N HIS A 149 22.80 0.90 25.06
CA HIS A 149 23.82 -0.13 25.25
C HIS A 149 23.17 -1.44 25.71
#